data_AF-A0A1V5X9B1-F1
#
_entry.id   AF-A0A1V5X9B1-F1
#
_cell.length_a   1.000
_cell.length_b   1.000
_cell.length_c   1.000
_cell.angle_alpha   90.00
_cell.angle_beta   90.00
_cell.angle_gamma   90.00
#
_symmetry.space_group_name_H-M   'P 1'
#
loop_
_entity.id
_entity.type
_entity.pdbx_description
1 polymer ?
#
loop_
_entity_poly.entity_id
_entity_poly.type
_entity_poly.pdbx_seq_one_letter_code
_entity_poly.pdbx_strand_id
1 'polypeptide(L)'
;MTTNGHESNGQSFVVGDDGSVTLWLGESCIQTTAKQAYHALMAVLLESDASEADQHAAETLRLFLSEMDFASLRSRYPAMAGGVDCRVRIHLLDERQCLWEILRNDRG
;
A
#
# COMPACT_ATOMS: atom_id res chain seq x y z
N MET A 1 -6.88 15.96 14.72
CA MET A 1 -6.33 14.62 14.45
C MET A 1 -5.32 14.81 13.35
N THR A 2 -4.05 14.92 13.74
CA THR A 2 -2.92 15.24 12.88
C THR A 2 -2.44 13.92 12.29
N THR A 3 -2.66 13.71 10.99
CA THR A 3 -2.04 12.62 10.25
C THR A 3 -0.53 12.84 10.27
N ASN A 4 0.21 11.99 10.96
CA ASN A 4 1.67 11.91 10.80
C ASN A 4 1.95 11.14 9.51
N GLY A 5 1.53 11.70 8.37
CA GLY A 5 1.92 11.18 7.07
C GLY A 5 3.39 11.45 6.88
N HIS A 6 4.21 10.42 7.02
CA HIS A 6 5.60 10.47 6.59
C HIS A 6 5.60 10.52 5.04
N GLU A 7 5.39 11.71 4.48
CA GLU A 7 5.60 11.97 3.05
C GLU A 7 7.11 11.96 2.80
N SER A 8 7.68 10.77 2.65
CA SER A 8 9.06 10.64 2.21
C SER A 8 9.15 10.95 0.72
N ASN A 9 9.97 11.96 0.38
CA ASN A 9 10.31 12.41 -0.97
C ASN A 9 10.39 11.26 -1.99
N GLY A 10 9.38 11.13 -2.86
CA GLY A 10 9.37 10.18 -3.97
C GLY A 10 8.95 8.73 -3.65
N GLN A 11 8.40 8.45 -2.46
CA GLN A 11 7.86 7.14 -2.15
C GLN A 11 6.44 6.96 -2.71
N SER A 12 6.23 5.85 -3.43
CA SER A 12 4.94 5.47 -4.02
C SER A 12 3.92 4.94 -2.99
N PHE A 13 4.13 5.18 -1.69
CA PHE A 13 3.25 4.72 -0.62
C PHE A 13 3.36 5.54 0.67
N VAL A 14 2.34 5.42 1.53
CA VAL A 14 2.23 6.05 2.86
C VAL A 14 1.57 5.03 3.79
N VAL A 15 2.06 4.99 5.03
CA VAL A 15 1.50 4.20 6.13
C VAL A 15 0.55 5.08 6.94
N GLY A 16 -0.65 4.59 7.20
CA GLY A 16 -1.60 5.19 8.14
C GLY A 16 -1.27 4.78 9.57
N ASP A 17 -1.75 5.55 10.55
CA ASP A 17 -1.55 5.25 11.97
C ASP A 17 -2.19 3.91 12.40
N ASP A 18 -3.17 3.42 11.63
CA ASP A 18 -3.80 2.10 11.77
C ASP A 18 -3.03 0.98 11.06
N GLY A 19 -1.85 1.28 10.51
CA GLY A 19 -1.04 0.39 9.68
C GLY A 19 -1.66 0.06 8.33
N SER A 20 -2.72 0.76 7.90
CA SER A 20 -3.17 0.72 6.51
C SER A 20 -2.10 1.28 5.58
N VAL A 21 -2.07 0.80 4.34
CA VAL A 21 -1.09 1.25 3.33
C VAL A 21 -1.82 1.85 2.16
N THR A 22 -1.53 3.12 1.86
CA THR A 22 -1.99 3.77 0.63
C THR A 22 -0.88 3.74 -0.41
N LEU A 23 -1.15 3.15 -1.57
CA LEU A 23 -0.26 3.05 -2.72
C LEU A 23 -0.65 4.05 -3.81
N TRP A 24 0.34 4.70 -4.42
CA TRP A 24 0.20 5.49 -5.64
C TRP A 24 0.68 4.69 -6.85
N LEU A 25 -0.26 4.27 -7.66
CA LEU A 25 -0.04 3.56 -8.90
C LEU A 25 0.04 4.62 -10.00
N GLY A 26 1.27 5.04 -10.34
CA GLY A 26 1.54 5.86 -11.53
C GLY A 26 1.81 4.94 -12.72
N GLU A 27 3.05 4.91 -13.18
CA GLU A 27 3.49 4.01 -14.26
C GLU A 27 3.52 2.53 -13.85
N SER A 28 3.64 2.24 -12.55
CA SER A 28 3.77 0.88 -12.03
C SER A 28 2.41 0.25 -11.68
N CYS A 29 2.30 -1.06 -11.92
CA CYS A 29 1.13 -1.83 -11.49
C CYS A 29 1.10 -2.02 -9.97
N ILE A 30 -0.09 -2.32 -9.43
CA ILE A 30 -0.33 -2.50 -8.00
C ILE A 30 0.62 -3.50 -7.34
N GLN A 31 0.94 -4.60 -8.02
CA GLN A 31 1.84 -5.62 -7.50
C GLN A 31 3.27 -5.09 -7.37
N THR A 32 3.76 -4.36 -8.38
CA THR A 32 5.10 -3.77 -8.37
C THR A 32 5.21 -2.72 -7.27
N THR A 33 4.23 -1.82 -7.18
CA THR A 33 4.20 -0.77 -6.16
C THR A 33 4.11 -1.35 -4.76
N ALA A 34 3.27 -2.37 -4.54
CA ALA A 34 3.17 -3.06 -3.25
C ALA A 34 4.48 -3.74 -2.84
N LYS A 35 5.21 -4.37 -3.78
CA LYS A 35 6.53 -4.95 -3.51
C LYS A 35 7.55 -3.87 -3.12
N GLN A 36 7.59 -2.77 -3.85
CA GLN A 36 8.49 -1.66 -3.55
C GLN A 36 8.20 -1.07 -2.15
N ALA A 37 6.92 -0.87 -1.84
CA ALA A 37 6.48 -0.41 -0.51
C ALA A 37 6.90 -1.39 0.58
N TYR A 38 6.70 -2.70 0.37
CA TYR A 38 7.09 -3.73 1.32
C TYR A 38 8.60 -3.73 1.57
N HIS A 39 9.42 -3.65 0.52
CA HIS A 39 10.87 -3.59 0.65
C HIS A 39 11.34 -2.32 1.38
N ALA A 40 10.72 -1.17 1.11
CA ALA A 40 11.02 0.06 1.81
C ALA A 40 10.67 -0.06 3.31
N LEU A 41 9.50 -0.63 3.64
CA LEU A 41 9.11 -0.90 5.02
C LEU A 41 10.04 -1.89 5.72
N MET A 42 10.46 -2.95 5.04
CA MET A 42 11.46 -3.88 5.60
C MET A 42 12.79 -3.17 5.93
N ALA A 43 13.21 -2.20 5.13
CA ALA A 43 14.40 -1.41 5.46
C ALA A 43 14.17 -0.56 6.72
N VAL A 44 13.01 0.08 6.85
CA VAL A 44 12.62 0.84 8.06
C VAL A 44 12.55 -0.06 9.29
N LEU A 45 11.98 -1.27 9.18
CA LEU A 45 11.87 -2.20 10.30
C LEU A 45 13.22 -2.72 10.81
N LEU A 46 14.27 -2.66 10.00
CA LEU A 46 15.62 -3.00 10.42
C LEU A 46 16.31 -1.84 11.17
N GLU A 47 15.74 -0.64 11.15
CA GLU A 47 16.18 0.51 11.93
C GLU A 47 15.53 0.51 13.33
N SER A 48 16.21 1.08 14.32
CA SER A 48 15.78 1.00 15.73
C SER A 48 14.48 1.76 16.07
N ASP A 49 14.00 2.60 15.16
CA ASP A 49 12.90 3.56 15.41
C ASP A 49 11.60 3.19 14.68
N ALA A 50 11.46 1.95 14.22
CA ALA A 50 10.25 1.48 13.57
C ALA A 50 9.03 1.50 14.50
N SER A 51 7.93 2.07 14.04
CA SER A 51 6.68 2.13 14.79
C SER A 51 5.88 0.82 14.70
N GLU A 52 4.93 0.63 15.61
CA GLU A 52 3.95 -0.48 15.52
C GLU A 52 3.14 -0.40 14.22
N ALA A 53 2.83 0.81 13.75
CA ALA A 53 2.15 1.03 12.47
C ALA A 53 2.99 0.53 11.28
N ASP A 54 4.32 0.71 11.30
CA ASP A 54 5.21 0.20 10.26
C ASP A 54 5.24 -1.34 10.24
N GLN A 55 5.22 -1.97 11.42
CA GLN A 55 5.15 -3.44 11.54
C GLN A 55 3.83 -3.97 11.00
N HIS A 56 2.71 -3.33 11.35
CA HIS A 56 1.39 -3.68 10.86
C HIS A 56 1.24 -3.45 9.34
N ALA A 57 1.81 -2.37 8.82
CA ALA A 57 1.83 -2.07 7.39
C ALA A 57 2.64 -3.10 6.60
N ALA A 58 3.79 -3.51 7.13
CA ALA A 58 4.58 -4.59 6.56
C ALA A 58 3.79 -5.91 6.50
N GLU A 59 3.10 -6.28 7.57
CA GLU A 59 2.25 -7.46 7.58
C GLU A 59 1.09 -7.36 6.59
N THR A 60 0.42 -6.21 6.54
CA THR A 60 -0.64 -5.90 5.57
C THR A 60 -0.17 -6.13 4.13
N LEU A 61 1.01 -5.62 3.78
CA LEU A 61 1.60 -5.81 2.45
C LEU A 61 2.06 -7.24 2.21
N ARG A 62 2.65 -7.92 3.21
CA ARG A 62 3.04 -9.33 3.11
C ARG A 62 1.84 -10.20 2.73
N LEU A 63 0.73 -10.02 3.43
CA LEU A 63 -0.49 -10.79 3.20
C LEU A 63 -1.13 -10.43 1.86
N PHE A 64 -1.23 -9.14 1.55
CA PHE A 64 -1.73 -8.68 0.25
C PHE A 64 -0.91 -9.24 -0.92
N LEU A 65 0.42 -9.28 -0.81
CA LEU A 65 1.30 -9.83 -1.85
C LEU A 65 1.21 -11.35 -1.99
N SER A 66 0.83 -12.06 -0.93
CA SER A 66 0.79 -13.52 -0.90
C SER A 66 -0.56 -14.07 -1.37
N GLU A 67 -1.66 -13.42 -0.99
CA GLU A 67 -3.02 -13.95 -1.17
C GLU A 67 -3.77 -13.33 -2.35
N MET A 68 -3.34 -12.17 -2.84
CA MET A 68 -4.07 -11.47 -3.90
C MET A 68 -3.82 -12.07 -5.29
N ASP A 69 -4.91 -12.40 -6.00
CA ASP A 69 -4.85 -12.69 -7.42
C ASP A 69 -4.75 -11.40 -8.24
N PHE A 70 -3.51 -10.95 -8.47
CA PHE A 70 -3.21 -9.74 -9.24
C PHE A 70 -3.60 -9.83 -10.72
N ALA A 71 -3.76 -11.03 -11.30
CA ALA A 71 -4.19 -11.17 -12.69
C ALA A 71 -5.69 -10.86 -12.80
N SER A 72 -6.50 -11.50 -11.96
CA SER A 72 -7.94 -11.23 -11.88
C SER A 72 -8.22 -9.79 -11.47
N LEU A 73 -7.46 -9.26 -10.50
CA LEU A 73 -7.58 -7.89 -10.04
C LEU A 73 -7.37 -6.86 -11.17
N ARG A 74 -6.28 -6.99 -11.94
CA ARG A 74 -5.97 -6.09 -13.06
C ARG A 74 -6.92 -6.26 -14.23
N SER A 75 -7.45 -7.47 -14.46
CA SER A 75 -8.48 -7.69 -15.47
C SER A 75 -9.78 -6.97 -15.14
N ARG A 76 -10.18 -6.96 -13.86
CA ARG A 76 -11.41 -6.30 -13.39
C ARG A 76 -11.25 -4.79 -13.22
N TYR A 77 -10.06 -4.33 -12.83
CA TYR A 77 -9.74 -2.92 -12.62
C TYR A 77 -8.46 -2.56 -13.39
N PRO A 78 -8.59 -2.18 -14.69
CA PRO A 78 -7.43 -1.88 -15.54
C PRO A 78 -6.50 -0.80 -14.98
N ALA A 79 -7.01 0.14 -14.19
CA ALA A 79 -6.20 1.16 -13.51
C ALA A 79 -5.14 0.57 -12.55
N MET A 80 -5.31 -0.66 -12.09
CA MET A 80 -4.33 -1.36 -11.25
C MET A 80 -3.17 -1.96 -12.02
N ALA A 81 -3.23 -1.96 -13.35
CA ALA A 81 -2.13 -2.38 -14.21
C ALA A 81 -1.04 -1.31 -14.35
N GLY A 82 -1.25 -0.09 -13.84
CA GLY A 82 -0.38 1.05 -14.04
C GLY A 82 -0.71 1.83 -15.31
N GLY A 83 0.01 2.92 -15.55
CA GLY A 83 -0.18 3.81 -16.70
C GLY A 83 -1.28 4.85 -16.53
N VAL A 84 -1.95 4.88 -15.38
CA VAL A 84 -2.92 5.91 -14.99
C VAL A 84 -2.74 6.20 -13.51
N ASP A 85 -2.82 7.47 -13.12
CA ASP A 85 -2.74 7.86 -11.72
C ASP A 85 -3.90 7.28 -10.93
N CYS A 86 -3.61 6.29 -10.08
CA CYS A 86 -4.58 5.58 -9.27
C CYS A 86 -4.05 5.45 -7.84
N ARG A 87 -4.91 5.71 -6.86
CA ARG A 87 -4.58 5.54 -5.45
C ARG A 87 -5.36 4.36 -4.90
N VAL A 88 -4.69 3.46 -4.20
CA VAL A 88 -5.31 2.28 -3.60
C VAL A 88 -4.94 2.21 -2.14
N ARG A 89 -5.93 2.11 -1.25
CA ARG A 89 -5.69 1.83 0.17
C ARG A 89 -5.90 0.36 0.46
N ILE A 90 -5.04 -0.20 1.29
CA ILE A 90 -5.06 -1.60 1.72
C ILE A 90 -5.14 -1.61 3.25
N HIS A 91 -6.06 -2.41 3.78
CA HIS A 91 -6.26 -2.61 5.21
C HIS A 91 -6.12 -4.09 5.55
N LEU A 92 -5.53 -4.39 6.69
CA LEU A 92 -5.68 -5.70 7.32
C LEU A 92 -7.06 -5.78 7.98
N LEU A 93 -7.85 -6.79 7.63
CA LEU A 93 -9.10 -7.09 8.33
C LEU A 93 -8.84 -8.03 9.52
N ASP A 94 -8.03 -9.06 9.27
CA ASP A 94 -7.55 -10.04 10.25
C ASP A 94 -6.22 -10.65 9.78
N GLU A 95 -5.65 -11.60 10.53
CA GLU A 95 -4.37 -12.26 10.22
C GLU A 95 -4.30 -12.97 8.85
N ARG A 96 -5.43 -13.14 8.14
CA ARG A 96 -5.55 -13.90 6.89
C ARG A 96 -6.23 -13.14 5.76
N GLN A 97 -6.84 -12.00 6.04
CA GLN A 97 -7.57 -11.23 5.04
C GLN A 97 -7.16 -9.76 5.00
N CYS A 98 -6.89 -9.27 3.80
CA CYS A 98 -6.80 -7.85 3.51
C CYS A 98 -8.04 -7.38 2.72
N LEU A 99 -8.49 -6.17 3.02
CA LEU A 99 -9.41 -5.41 2.17
C LEU A 99 -8.62 -4.33 1.42
N TRP A 100 -9.10 -3.95 0.25
CA TRP A 100 -8.54 -2.82 -0.48
C TRP A 100 -9.64 -2.01 -1.14
N GLU A 101 -9.38 -0.73 -1.36
CA GLU A 101 -10.27 0.20 -2.02
C GLU A 101 -9.50 1.16 -2.93
N ILE A 102 -10.13 1.56 -4.04
CA ILE A 102 -9.61 2.64 -4.89
C ILE A 102 -10.06 3.97 -4.29
N LEU A 103 -9.12 4.82 -3.92
CA LEU A 103 -9.40 6.16 -3.45
C LEU A 103 -9.73 7.03 -4.67
N ARG A 104 -10.95 7.57 -4.71
CA ARG A 104 -11.31 8.55 -5.73
C ARG A 104 -10.53 9.83 -5.47
N ASN A 105 -9.83 10.34 -6.49
CA ASN A 105 -9.37 11.71 -6.45
C ASN A 105 -10.63 12.59 -6.50
N ASP A 106 -11.05 13.14 -5.36
CA ASP A 106 -12.03 14.23 -5.36
C ASP A 106 -11.40 15.40 -6.12
N ARG A 107 -11.73 15.49 -7.41
CA ARG A 107 -11.57 16.73 -8.17
C ARG A 107 -12.65 17.68 -7.66
N GLY A 108 -12.28 18.49 -6.66
CA GLY A 108 -12.95 19.77 -6.41
C GLY A 108 -12.70 20.73 -7.56
#